data_AF-A0A7D5N6Y3-F1
#
_entry.id   AF-A0A7D5N6Y3-F1
#
_cell.length_a   1.000
_cell.length_b   1.000
_cell.length_c   1.000
_cell.angle_alpha   90.00
_cell.angle_beta   90.00
_cell.angle_gamma   90.00
#
_symmetry.space_group_name_H-M   'P 1'
#
loop_
_entity.id
_entity.type
_entity.pdbx_description
1 polymer ?
#
loop_
_entity_poly.entity_id
_entity_poly.type
_entity_poly.pdbx_seq_one_letter_code
_entity_poly.pdbx_strand_id
1 'polypeptide(L)'
;MHLMGLVAAETPSRLVWQITQHSHYHFKRDVEQDLEVSGQYFPLFTWYEEADMLEHYLISNQCQGHFMLPEVKPVDYLWMVKGIVFAKKRKNC
;
A
#
# COMPACT_ATOMS: atom_id res chain seq x y z
N MET A 1 -6.93 8.41 -8.96
CA MET A 1 -5.94 8.02 -7.92
C MET A 1 -6.57 8.27 -6.56
N HIS A 2 -6.44 7.32 -5.65
CA HIS A 2 -6.92 7.42 -4.27
C HIS A 2 -5.78 7.08 -3.31
N LEU A 3 -5.68 7.78 -2.18
CA LEU A 3 -4.64 7.59 -1.17
C LEU A 3 -5.30 7.46 0.20
N MET A 4 -4.96 6.40 0.92
CA MET A 4 -5.44 6.11 2.26
C MET A 4 -4.26 5.99 3.22
N GLY A 5 -4.40 6.59 4.40
CA GLY A 5 -3.49 6.36 5.52
C GLY A 5 -3.99 5.20 6.37
N LEU A 6 -3.11 4.27 6.71
CA LEU A 6 -3.39 3.18 7.64
C LEU A 6 -2.58 3.37 8.91
N VAL A 7 -3.20 3.01 10.03
CA VAL A 7 -2.56 2.96 11.35
C VAL A 7 -2.61 1.52 11.81
N ALA A 8 -1.45 0.91 12.03
CA ALA A 8 -1.32 -0.47 12.43
C ALA A 8 -0.01 -0.69 13.20
N ALA A 9 -0.10 -1.38 14.34
CA ALA A 9 1.05 -1.70 15.19
C ALA A 9 1.92 -2.86 14.65
N GLU A 10 1.56 -3.42 13.50
CA GLU A 10 2.19 -4.61 12.93
C GLU A 10 3.43 -4.24 12.11
N THR A 11 4.34 -5.19 11.87
CA THR A 11 5.44 -4.96 10.92
C THR A 11 4.92 -4.97 9.47
N PRO A 12 5.62 -4.33 8.50
CA PRO A 12 5.13 -4.27 7.12
C PRO A 12 4.80 -5.65 6.52
N SER A 13 5.67 -6.64 6.74
CA SER A 13 5.45 -8.02 6.27
C SER A 13 4.25 -8.69 6.94
N ARG A 14 4.02 -8.42 8.23
CA ARG A 14 2.91 -9.00 8.99
C ARG A 14 1.57 -8.38 8.61
N LEU A 15 1.53 -7.06 8.40
CA LEU A 15 0.36 -6.36 7.88
C LEU A 15 -0.05 -6.92 6.51
N VAL A 16 0.91 -7.05 5.59
CA VAL A 16 0.67 -7.61 4.25
C VAL A 16 0.13 -9.04 4.30
N TRP A 17 0.68 -9.87 5.19
CA TRP A 17 0.16 -11.21 5.43
C TRP A 17 -1.30 -11.16 5.91
N GLN A 18 -1.63 -10.31 6.89
CA GLN A 18 -3.00 -10.17 7.39
C GLN A 18 -3.97 -9.67 6.31
N ILE A 19 -3.57 -8.67 5.51
CA ILE A 19 -4.37 -8.18 4.37
C ILE A 19 -4.67 -9.34 3.42
N THR A 20 -3.66 -10.13 3.07
CA THR A 20 -3.81 -11.28 2.18
C THR A 20 -4.75 -12.35 2.74
N GLN A 21 -4.77 -12.55 4.08
CA GLN A 21 -5.66 -13.54 4.70
C GLN A 21 -7.14 -13.09 4.74
N HIS A 22 -7.40 -11.78 4.76
CA HIS A 22 -8.75 -11.23 4.97
C HIS A 22 -9.31 -10.49 3.74
N SER A 23 -8.56 -10.45 2.64
CA SER A 23 -8.93 -9.78 1.40
C SER A 23 -8.30 -10.47 0.19
N HIS A 24 -8.62 -10.00 -1.02
CA HIS A 24 -8.05 -10.51 -2.29
C HIS A 24 -6.78 -9.76 -2.72
N TYR A 25 -6.24 -8.86 -1.88
CA TYR A 25 -5.05 -8.09 -2.20
C TYR A 25 -3.78 -8.89 -1.88
N HIS A 26 -3.08 -9.33 -2.92
CA HIS A 26 -1.89 -10.16 -2.82
C HIS A 26 -0.61 -9.34 -3.01
N PHE A 27 -0.37 -8.43 -2.07
CA PHE A 27 0.81 -7.58 -2.06
C PHE A 27 2.13 -8.38 -2.07
N LYS A 28 3.08 -7.95 -2.91
CA LYS A 28 4.43 -8.49 -3.01
C LYS A 28 5.45 -7.38 -2.79
N ARG A 29 6.57 -7.70 -2.13
CA ARG A 29 7.70 -6.78 -2.00
C ARG A 29 8.78 -7.14 -2.99
N ASP A 30 9.22 -6.14 -3.74
CA ASP A 30 10.44 -6.17 -4.51
C ASP A 30 11.37 -5.12 -3.89
N VAL A 31 12.47 -5.56 -3.28
CA VAL A 31 13.38 -4.68 -2.53
C VAL A 31 14.03 -3.66 -3.47
N GLU A 32 14.20 -4.00 -4.75
CA GLU A 32 14.73 -3.07 -5.76
C GLU A 32 13.76 -1.92 -6.08
N GLN A 33 12.48 -2.08 -5.70
CA GLN A 33 11.44 -1.06 -5.87
C GLN A 33 11.11 -0.33 -4.56
N ASP A 34 11.80 -0.60 -3.45
CA ASP A 34 11.63 0.18 -2.24
C ASP A 34 11.83 1.67 -2.53
N LEU A 35 10.99 2.51 -1.93
CA LEU A 35 10.94 3.93 -2.26
C LEU A 35 12.12 4.65 -1.60
N GLU A 36 12.99 5.26 -2.40
CA GLU A 36 14.08 6.10 -1.89
C GLU A 36 13.59 7.52 -1.59
N VAL A 37 13.66 7.94 -0.33
CA VAL A 37 13.42 9.31 0.10
C VAL A 37 14.56 9.77 0.98
N SER A 38 15.26 10.83 0.56
CA SER A 38 16.39 11.42 1.29
C SER A 38 17.49 10.41 1.68
N GLY A 39 17.79 9.45 0.80
CA GLY A 39 18.81 8.42 1.01
C GLY A 39 18.39 7.29 1.96
N GLN A 40 17.09 7.16 2.27
CA GLN A 40 16.51 6.05 3.02
C GLN A 40 15.52 5.28 2.12
N TYR A 41 15.56 3.95 2.18
CA TYR A 41 14.66 3.08 1.42
C TYR A 41 13.49 2.64 2.29
N PHE A 42 12.27 2.97 1.85
CA PHE A 42 11.04 2.62 2.55
C PHE A 42 10.41 1.40 1.91
N PRO A 43 10.03 0.37 2.70
CA PRO A 43 9.38 -0.83 2.19
C PRO A 43 8.18 -0.51 1.30
N LEU A 44 8.25 -0.92 0.03
CA LEU A 44 7.14 -0.82 -0.92
C LEU A 44 6.61 -2.21 -1.24
N PHE A 45 5.30 -2.34 -1.17
CA PHE A 45 4.59 -3.53 -1.60
C PHE A 45 3.63 -3.17 -2.73
N THR A 46 3.61 -3.98 -3.78
CA THR A 46 2.77 -3.74 -4.95
C THR A 46 1.80 -4.89 -5.18
N TRP A 47 0.63 -4.57 -5.70
CA TRP A 47 -0.33 -5.54 -6.20
C TRP A 47 -1.02 -4.97 -7.43
N TYR A 48 -1.10 -5.77 -8.49
CA TYR A 48 -1.83 -5.40 -9.70
C TYR A 48 -3.11 -6.22 -9.78
N GLU A 49 -4.24 -5.54 -9.74
CA GLU A 49 -5.55 -6.13 -9.93
C GLU A 49 -5.92 -6.06 -11.42
N GLU A 50 -5.71 -7.17 -12.13
CA GLU A 50 -5.96 -7.27 -13.57
C GLU A 50 -7.43 -6.97 -13.95
N ALA A 51 -8.38 -7.37 -13.10
CA ALA A 51 -9.81 -7.29 -13.40
C ALA A 51 -10.31 -5.86 -13.59
N ASP A 52 -9.80 -4.92 -12.78
CA ASP A 52 -10.21 -3.52 -12.78
C ASP A 52 -9.04 -2.59 -13.23
N MET A 53 -7.93 -3.17 -13.71
CA MET A 53 -6.70 -2.45 -14.11
C MET A 53 -6.21 -1.48 -13.03
N LEU A 54 -6.18 -1.95 -11.78
CA LEU A 54 -5.77 -1.16 -10.62
C LEU A 54 -4.39 -1.57 -10.14
N GLU A 55 -3.53 -0.58 -9.96
CA GLU A 55 -2.22 -0.69 -9.33
C GLU A 55 -2.34 -0.24 -7.86
N HIS A 56 -2.00 -1.13 -6.94
CA HIS A 56 -1.95 -0.87 -5.51
C HIS A 56 -0.51 -0.75 -5.06
N TYR A 57 -0.22 0.30 -4.29
CA TYR A 57 1.07 0.54 -3.65
C TYR A 57 0.84 0.72 -2.16
N LEU A 58 1.42 -0.16 -1.35
CA LEU A 58 1.41 -0.06 0.10
C LEU A 58 2.83 0.25 0.56
N ILE A 59 3.02 1.41 1.17
CA ILE A 59 4.35 1.93 1.53
C ILE A 59 4.40 2.12 3.03
N SER A 60 5.46 1.64 3.66
CA SER A 60 5.74 1.94 5.07
C SER A 60 6.14 3.41 5.20
N ASN A 61 5.46 4.19 6.04
CA ASN A 61 5.85 5.57 6.33
C ASN A 61 7.10 5.63 7.24
N GLN A 62 7.53 4.51 7.81
CA GLN A 62 8.70 4.44 8.69
C GLN A 62 9.74 3.44 8.18
N CYS A 63 11.02 3.80 8.28
CA CYS A 63 12.16 2.91 8.09
C CYS A 63 13.31 3.34 9.01
N GLN A 64 13.84 2.41 9.81
CA GLN A 64 15.00 2.64 10.69
C GLN A 64 14.90 3.94 11.53
N GLY A 65 13.71 4.23 12.08
CA GLY A 65 13.46 5.43 12.89
C GLY A 65 13.21 6.73 12.11
N HIS A 66 13.38 6.71 10.79
CA HIS A 66 13.05 7.84 9.90
C HIS A 66 11.62 7.71 9.39
N PHE A 67 10.96 8.85 9.22
CA PHE A 67 9.66 8.93 8.56
C PHE A 67 9.83 9.42 7.14
N MET A 68 9.12 8.79 6.21
CA MET A 68 9.05 9.25 4.82
C MET A 68 8.33 10.59 4.74
N LEU A 69 7.20 10.72 5.46
CA LEU A 69 6.42 11.95 5.61
C LEU A 69 6.33 12.33 7.10
N PRO A 70 7.27 13.14 7.61
CA PRO A 70 7.32 13.57 9.01
C PRO A 70 6.12 14.41 9.48
N GLU A 71 5.33 14.97 8.57
CA GLU A 71 4.13 15.76 8.87
C GLU A 71 2.92 14.88 9.23
N VAL A 72 2.92 13.61 8.86
CA VAL A 72 1.82 12.65 9.10
C VAL A 72 2.29 11.42 9.89
N LYS A 73 3.14 11.64 10.90
CA LYS A 73 3.68 10.58 11.79
C LYS A 73 2.66 9.57 12.34
N PRO A 74 1.40 9.94 12.67
CA PRO A 74 0.43 8.96 13.17
C PRO A 74 0.03 7.91 12.12
N VAL A 75 0.34 8.13 10.85
CA VAL A 75 0.06 7.19 9.75
C VAL A 75 1.27 6.28 9.58
N ASP A 76 1.09 4.99 9.82
CA ASP A 76 2.15 3.98 9.73
C ASP A 76 2.38 3.56 8.27
N TYR A 77 1.32 3.52 7.46
CA TYR A 77 1.38 3.09 6.07
C TYR A 77 0.54 3.97 5.15
N LEU A 78 1.02 4.12 3.91
CA LEU A 78 0.31 4.79 2.83
C LEU A 78 -0.13 3.74 1.82
N TRP A 79 -1.43 3.65 1.56
CA TRP A 79 -1.99 2.81 0.51
C TRP A 79 -2.52 3.68 -0.63
N MET A 80 -1.79 3.68 -1.74
CA MET A 80 -2.18 4.34 -2.98
C MET A 80 -2.82 3.33 -3.94
N VAL A 81 -3.93 3.72 -4.54
CA VAL A 81 -4.60 3.00 -5.62
C VAL A 81 -4.62 3.89 -6.86
N LYS A 82 -4.04 3.40 -7.95
CA LYS A 82 -3.92 4.09 -9.23
C LYS A 82 -4.55 3.24 -10.33
N GLY A 83 -5.30 3.87 -11.21
CA GLY A 83 -6.02 3.19 -12.30
C GLY A 83 -7.33 3.89 -12.63
N ILE A 84 -8.13 3.24 -13.47
CA ILE A 84 -9.42 3.75 -13.96
C ILE A 84 -10.53 2.90 -13.34
N VAL A 85 -11.31 3.50 -12.44
CA VAL A 85 -12.49 2.83 -11.88
C VAL A 85 -13.62 2.93 -12.90
N PHE A 86 -13.90 1.82 -13.60
CA PHE A 86 -15.11 1.73 -14.39
C PHE A 86 -16.29 1.50 -13.44
N ALA A 87 -17.31 2.37 -13.50
CA ALA A 87 -18.50 2.20 -12.67
C ALA A 87 -19.20 0.87 -13.01
N LYS A 88 -19.03 -0.16 -12.16
CA LYS A 88 -19.80 -1.40 -12.25
C LYS A 88 -21.28 -1.05 -12.02
N LYS A 89 -22.09 -1.11 -13.08
CA LYS A 89 -23.56 -1.05 -12.95
C LYS A 89 -23.98 -2.20 -12.03
N ARG A 90 -24.57 -1.88 -10.88
CA ARG A 90 -25.22 -2.88 -10.02
C ARG A 90 -26.28 -3.59 -10.86
N LYS A 91 -26.09 -4.87 -11.17
CA LYS A 91 -27.17 -5.74 -11.61
C LYS A 91 -28.00 -6.03 -10.36
N ASN A 92 -29.13 -5.34 -10.23
CA ASN A 92 -30.19 -5.77 -9.34
C ASN A 92 -30.76 -7.06 -9.97
N CYS A 93 -30.37 -8.22 -9.43
CA CYS A 93 -31.12 -9.47 -9.59
C CYS A 93 -31.88 -9.71 -8.29
#